data_AF-A0AA96DTR7-F1
#
_entry.id   AF-A0AA96DTR7-F1
#
_cell.length_a   1.000
_cell.length_b   1.000
_cell.length_c   1.000
_cell.angle_alpha   90.00
_cell.angle_beta   90.00
_cell.angle_gamma   90.00
#
_symmetry.space_group_name_H-M   'P 1'
#
loop_
_entity.id
_entity.type
_entity.pdbx_description
1 polymer ?
#
loop_
_entity_poly.entity_id
_entity_poly.type
_entity_poly.pdbx_seq_one_letter_code
_entity_poly.pdbx_strand_id
1 'polypeptide(L)'
;MSILKKTSTIFFISLASIFFVSCSSKTQDINEIAVTECTIAGAKAPLWACGNYSEENRFVAVGSAPMSKLGHDFSRREALANARTNLVNDIELEVKNRVESYMNSTGLKESESIERVVTMVSRQTSSMTLKESKQISSWENPNDNFIYILVAIPKANIEKTINSEVQKALDSLDKI
;
A
#
# COMPACT_ATOMS: atom_id res chain seq x y z
N MET A 1 20.65 -1.67 -78.08
CA MET A 1 19.54 -2.59 -77.79
C MET A 1 20.11 -3.96 -77.48
N SER A 2 20.23 -4.32 -76.20
CA SER A 2 20.16 -5.69 -75.63
C SER A 2 20.74 -5.71 -74.21
N ILE A 3 19.90 -6.16 -73.28
CA ILE A 3 20.12 -6.39 -71.85
C ILE A 3 21.05 -7.61 -71.63
N LEU A 4 21.70 -7.71 -70.46
CA LEU A 4 22.20 -8.90 -69.71
C LEU A 4 23.60 -8.58 -69.12
N LYS A 5 24.06 -8.98 -67.93
CA LYS A 5 23.56 -9.76 -66.78
C LYS A 5 24.62 -9.67 -65.66
N LYS A 6 24.15 -9.76 -64.41
CA LYS A 6 24.73 -10.46 -63.24
C LYS A 6 26.19 -10.23 -62.79
N THR A 7 26.31 -9.56 -61.63
CA THR A 7 26.91 -10.01 -60.35
C THR A 7 28.16 -10.91 -60.36
N SER A 8 29.24 -10.50 -59.66
CA SER A 8 29.99 -11.35 -58.70
C SER A 8 31.17 -10.60 -58.04
N THR A 9 30.96 -10.19 -56.79
CA THR A 9 31.83 -10.32 -55.58
C THR A 9 33.37 -10.27 -55.65
N ILE A 10 34.00 -9.34 -54.90
CA ILE A 10 35.33 -9.42 -54.22
C ILE A 10 35.29 -8.42 -53.03
N PHE A 11 35.18 -8.79 -51.74
CA PHE A 11 36.15 -9.31 -50.74
C PHE A 11 37.18 -8.30 -50.18
N PHE A 12 37.35 -8.36 -48.85
CA PHE A 12 38.27 -7.67 -47.92
C PHE A 12 37.95 -6.25 -47.44
N ILE A 13 37.72 -6.10 -46.12
CA ILE A 13 38.70 -5.54 -45.17
C ILE A 13 38.24 -5.83 -43.73
N SER A 14 39.18 -6.40 -42.97
CA SER A 14 39.12 -6.71 -41.53
C SER A 14 38.95 -5.44 -40.69
N LEU A 15 38.03 -5.46 -39.72
CA LEU A 15 37.96 -4.43 -38.67
C LEU A 15 37.76 -5.08 -37.29
N ALA A 16 38.65 -4.69 -36.38
CA ALA A 16 38.86 -5.23 -35.05
C ALA A 16 37.59 -5.22 -34.18
N SER A 17 37.23 -6.38 -33.64
CA SER A 17 36.15 -6.54 -32.67
C SER A 17 36.62 -6.14 -31.27
N ILE A 18 36.17 -4.96 -30.82
CA ILE A 18 36.21 -4.55 -29.42
C ILE A 18 35.14 -5.37 -28.68
N PHE A 19 35.57 -6.22 -27.76
CA PHE A 19 34.67 -6.91 -26.84
C PHE A 19 34.16 -5.91 -25.79
N PHE A 20 33.05 -5.25 -26.06
CA PHE A 20 32.26 -4.62 -25.01
C PHE A 20 31.47 -5.72 -24.29
N VAL A 21 31.98 -6.14 -23.14
CA VAL A 21 31.18 -6.91 -22.16
C VAL A 21 30.15 -5.94 -21.58
N SER A 22 29.01 -5.82 -22.26
CA SER A 22 27.81 -5.22 -21.67
C SER A 22 27.31 -6.19 -20.62
N CYS A 23 27.63 -5.91 -19.36
CA CYS A 23 26.95 -6.54 -18.25
C CYS A 23 25.52 -6.01 -18.26
N SER A 24 24.65 -6.70 -18.99
CA SER A 24 23.21 -6.52 -18.88
C SER A 24 22.85 -6.95 -17.47
N SER A 25 22.80 -5.98 -16.56
CA SER A 25 22.09 -6.17 -15.30
C SER A 25 20.66 -6.49 -15.72
N LYS A 26 20.32 -7.77 -15.68
CA LYS A 26 18.97 -8.26 -15.84
C LYS A 26 18.22 -7.66 -14.65
N THR A 27 17.64 -6.49 -14.84
CA THR A 27 16.62 -5.94 -13.96
C THR A 27 15.58 -7.04 -13.90
N GLN A 28 15.53 -7.75 -12.76
CA GLN A 28 14.42 -8.63 -12.47
C GLN A 28 13.21 -7.71 -12.50
N ASP A 29 12.47 -7.81 -13.59
CA ASP A 29 11.10 -7.37 -13.66
C ASP A 29 10.42 -8.04 -12.47
N ILE A 30 10.14 -7.25 -11.43
CA ILE A 30 9.32 -7.68 -10.31
C ILE A 30 7.93 -7.80 -10.92
N ASN A 31 7.71 -8.89 -11.65
CA ASN A 31 6.40 -9.30 -12.08
C ASN A 31 5.57 -9.32 -10.81
N GLU A 32 4.58 -8.43 -10.78
CA GLU A 32 3.53 -8.39 -9.79
C GLU A 32 3.00 -9.83 -9.66
N ILE A 33 3.46 -10.55 -8.63
CA ILE A 33 2.95 -11.88 -8.33
C ILE A 33 1.54 -11.61 -7.84
N ALA A 34 0.56 -11.69 -8.75
CA ALA A 34 -0.83 -11.79 -8.38
C ALA A 34 -0.94 -13.03 -7.48
N VAL A 35 -0.95 -12.81 -6.16
CA VAL A 35 -1.11 -13.88 -5.18
C VAL A 35 -2.54 -14.37 -5.34
N THR A 36 -2.73 -15.39 -6.18
CA THR A 36 -4.03 -16.00 -6.44
C THR A 36 -4.43 -17.01 -5.36
N GLU A 37 -3.48 -17.42 -4.52
CA GLU A 37 -3.70 -18.39 -3.45
C GLU A 37 -3.08 -17.90 -2.14
N CYS A 38 -3.87 -17.95 -1.06
CA CYS A 38 -3.43 -17.64 0.29
C CYS A 38 -3.59 -18.90 1.15
N THR A 39 -2.53 -19.25 1.87
CA THR A 39 -2.51 -20.40 2.79
C THR A 39 -1.90 -19.96 4.10
N ILE A 40 -2.59 -20.22 5.20
CA ILE A 40 -2.13 -19.88 6.55
C ILE A 40 -2.17 -21.17 7.39
N ALA A 41 -1.03 -21.54 7.98
CA ALA A 41 -0.88 -22.79 8.73
C ALA A 41 -1.36 -24.05 7.95
N GLY A 42 -1.13 -24.07 6.64
CA GLY A 42 -1.53 -25.18 5.76
C GLY A 42 -3.02 -25.24 5.41
N ALA A 43 -3.85 -24.29 5.88
CA ALA A 43 -5.24 -24.15 5.49
C ALA A 43 -5.38 -23.12 4.37
N LYS A 44 -6.21 -23.43 3.36
CA LYS A 44 -6.58 -22.46 2.32
C LYS A 44 -7.38 -21.33 2.96
N ALA A 45 -6.88 -20.11 2.81
CA ALA A 45 -7.43 -18.90 3.39
C ALA A 45 -7.92 -17.93 2.30
N PRO A 46 -8.85 -17.02 2.62
CA PRO A 46 -9.17 -15.91 1.74
C PRO A 46 -7.94 -15.03 1.51
N LEU A 47 -7.77 -14.47 0.31
CA LEU A 47 -6.62 -13.63 -0.04
C LEU A 47 -6.39 -12.48 0.94
N TRP A 48 -7.48 -11.86 1.40
CA TRP A 48 -7.42 -10.77 2.36
C TRP A 48 -6.70 -11.17 3.65
N ALA A 49 -6.84 -12.41 4.13
CA ALA A 49 -6.26 -12.85 5.39
C ALA A 49 -4.72 -12.86 5.38
N CYS A 50 -4.09 -12.94 4.20
CA CYS A 50 -2.64 -12.87 4.04
C CYS A 50 -2.07 -11.44 4.08
N GLY A 51 -2.91 -10.40 4.21
CA GLY A 51 -2.49 -9.01 4.41
C GLY A 51 -2.11 -8.23 3.14
N ASN A 52 -1.81 -8.89 2.02
CA ASN A 52 -1.59 -8.21 0.73
C ASN A 52 -2.91 -8.08 -0.06
N TYR A 53 -3.85 -7.34 0.51
CA TYR A 53 -5.14 -7.08 -0.10
C TYR A 53 -5.45 -5.60 -0.02
N SER A 54 -5.82 -5.03 -1.16
CA SER A 54 -6.16 -3.62 -1.29
C SER A 54 -7.45 -3.48 -2.07
N GLU A 55 -8.12 -2.35 -1.87
CA GLU A 55 -9.31 -1.99 -2.62
C GLU A 55 -9.18 -0.56 -3.13
N GLU A 56 -9.77 -0.31 -4.30
CA GLU A 56 -9.72 1.00 -4.93
C GLU A 56 -10.41 2.07 -4.08
N ASN A 57 -11.60 1.77 -3.55
CA ASN A 57 -12.49 2.77 -2.93
C ASN A 57 -12.54 2.72 -1.39
N ARG A 58 -11.86 1.76 -0.76
CA ARG A 58 -11.84 1.61 0.71
C ARG A 58 -10.41 1.40 1.19
N PHE A 59 -10.10 1.94 2.37
CA PHE A 59 -8.98 1.43 3.15
C PHE A 59 -9.45 0.14 3.81
N VAL A 60 -8.60 -0.89 3.77
CA VAL A 60 -8.86 -2.20 4.33
C VAL A 60 -7.67 -2.64 5.14
N ALA A 61 -7.91 -3.35 6.24
CA ALA A 61 -6.84 -3.93 7.03
C ALA A 61 -7.32 -5.20 7.72
N VAL A 62 -6.37 -6.07 8.04
CA VAL A 62 -6.62 -7.33 8.73
C VAL A 62 -6.04 -7.28 10.12
N GLY A 63 -6.79 -7.83 11.07
CA GLY A 63 -6.30 -8.18 12.39
C GLY A 63 -6.60 -9.63 12.69
N SER A 64 -5.81 -10.22 13.57
CA SER A 64 -6.02 -11.58 14.03
C SER A 64 -5.84 -11.68 15.53
N ALA A 65 -6.41 -12.73 16.12
CA ALA A 65 -6.22 -13.10 17.51
C ALA A 65 -6.35 -14.61 17.67
N PRO A 66 -5.62 -15.21 18.64
CA PRO A 66 -5.83 -16.61 18.98
C PRO A 66 -7.22 -16.79 19.62
N MET A 67 -7.81 -17.95 19.41
CA MET A 67 -9.05 -18.34 20.09
C MET A 67 -8.78 -18.52 21.59
N SER A 68 -9.53 -17.76 22.40
CA SER A 68 -9.37 -17.66 23.84
C SER A 68 -10.33 -18.61 24.56
N LYS A 69 -9.93 -19.04 25.77
CA LYS A 69 -10.81 -19.77 26.69
C LYS A 69 -12.01 -18.94 27.15
N LEU A 70 -11.96 -17.62 26.96
CA LEU A 70 -13.06 -16.69 27.23
C LEU A 70 -14.16 -16.73 26.15
N GLY A 71 -14.00 -17.54 25.11
CA GLY A 71 -14.99 -17.77 24.06
C GLY A 71 -14.74 -16.97 22.79
N HIS A 72 -15.49 -17.34 21.75
CA HIS A 72 -15.38 -16.80 20.40
C HIS A 72 -15.51 -15.28 20.35
N ASP A 73 -16.53 -14.71 21.00
CA ASP A 73 -16.77 -13.27 21.01
C ASP A 73 -15.65 -12.45 21.65
N PHE A 74 -14.87 -13.05 22.55
CA PHE A 74 -13.70 -12.39 23.13
C PHE A 74 -12.61 -12.27 22.06
N SER A 75 -12.22 -13.37 21.43
CA SER A 75 -11.20 -13.39 20.38
C SER A 75 -11.62 -12.57 19.16
N ARG A 76 -12.90 -12.59 18.80
CA ARG A 76 -13.44 -11.72 17.74
C ARG A 76 -13.24 -10.24 18.06
N ARG A 77 -13.49 -9.81 19.31
CA ARG A 77 -13.27 -8.41 19.72
C ARG A 77 -11.80 -8.04 19.72
N GLU A 78 -10.92 -8.95 20.12
CA GLU A 78 -9.47 -8.77 20.08
C GLU A 78 -8.96 -8.63 18.64
N ALA A 79 -9.31 -9.56 17.75
CA ALA A 79 -8.95 -9.49 16.33
C ALA A 79 -9.50 -8.22 15.67
N LEU A 80 -10.71 -7.79 16.03
CA LEU A 80 -11.32 -6.56 15.51
C LEU A 80 -10.55 -5.32 15.99
N ALA A 81 -10.11 -5.29 17.24
CA ALA A 81 -9.28 -4.20 17.76
C ALA A 81 -7.94 -4.15 17.01
N ASN A 82 -7.28 -5.30 16.83
CA ASN A 82 -6.03 -5.40 16.06
C ASN A 82 -6.21 -4.93 14.61
N ALA A 83 -7.33 -5.30 13.97
CA ALA A 83 -7.62 -4.91 12.59
C ALA A 83 -7.80 -3.40 12.45
N ARG A 84 -8.47 -2.76 13.41
CA ARG A 84 -8.66 -1.31 13.46
C ARG A 84 -7.35 -0.57 13.74
N THR A 85 -6.50 -1.10 14.60
CA THR A 85 -5.16 -0.53 14.85
C THR A 85 -4.32 -0.57 13.59
N ASN A 86 -4.32 -1.69 12.86
CA ASN A 86 -3.61 -1.78 11.58
C ASN A 86 -4.16 -0.77 10.55
N LEU A 87 -5.49 -0.67 10.44
CA LEU A 87 -6.14 0.32 9.56
C LEU A 87 -5.76 1.76 9.90
N VAL A 88 -5.68 2.09 11.20
CA VAL A 88 -5.23 3.40 11.68
C VAL A 88 -3.80 3.68 11.24
N ASN A 89 -2.88 2.73 11.46
CA ASN A 89 -1.48 2.89 11.10
C ASN A 89 -1.30 3.13 9.59
N ASP A 90 -2.05 2.39 8.75
CA ASP A 90 -2.01 2.55 7.29
C ASP A 90 -2.49 3.93 6.86
N ILE A 91 -3.56 4.43 7.48
CA ILE A 91 -4.11 5.76 7.22
C ILE A 91 -3.15 6.85 7.72
N GLU A 92 -2.51 6.68 8.87
CA GLU A 92 -1.52 7.64 9.38
C GLU A 92 -0.31 7.77 8.45
N LEU A 93 0.13 6.67 7.83
CA LEU A 93 1.16 6.69 6.81
C LEU A 93 0.72 7.48 5.57
N GLU A 94 -0.50 7.25 5.09
CA GLU A 94 -1.07 8.00 3.96
C GLU A 94 -1.18 9.50 4.29
N VAL A 95 -1.68 9.84 5.48
CA VAL A 95 -1.75 11.23 5.98
C VAL A 95 -0.38 11.89 5.93
N LYS A 96 0.63 11.24 6.52
CA LYS A 96 2.00 11.76 6.54
C LYS A 96 2.51 12.05 5.13
N ASN A 97 2.39 11.07 4.23
CA ASN A 97 2.85 11.20 2.85
C ASN A 97 2.13 12.33 2.10
N ARG A 98 0.82 12.49 2.31
CA ARG A 98 0.02 13.55 1.68
C ARG A 98 0.37 14.94 2.18
N VAL A 99 0.53 15.10 3.49
CA VAL A 99 0.92 16.38 4.10
C VAL A 99 2.31 16.78 3.63
N GLU A 100 3.27 15.86 3.70
CA GLU A 100 4.64 16.11 3.23
C GLU A 100 4.68 16.46 1.73
N SER A 101 3.96 15.71 0.89
CA SER A 101 3.87 15.99 -0.54
C SER A 101 3.29 17.37 -0.82
N TYR A 102 2.21 17.74 -0.12
CA TYR A 102 1.57 19.04 -0.27
C TYR A 102 2.50 20.19 0.15
N MET A 103 3.07 20.12 1.35
CA MET A 103 3.96 21.15 1.90
C MET A 103 5.21 21.35 1.03
N ASN A 104 5.77 20.25 0.50
CA ASN A 104 6.86 20.31 -0.45
C ASN A 104 6.47 21.02 -1.76
N SER A 105 5.23 20.82 -2.24
CA SER A 105 4.74 21.46 -3.47
C SER A 105 4.47 22.97 -3.32
N THR A 106 4.14 23.43 -2.11
CA THR A 106 3.92 24.85 -1.80
C THR A 106 5.18 25.59 -1.38
N GLY A 107 6.31 24.88 -1.22
CA GLY A 107 7.59 25.46 -0.81
C GLY A 107 7.73 25.66 0.70
N LEU A 108 6.75 25.24 1.50
CA LEU A 108 6.80 25.26 2.96
C LEU A 108 7.59 24.04 3.47
N LYS A 109 8.85 24.26 3.86
CA LYS A 109 9.77 23.18 4.27
C LYS A 109 10.08 23.15 5.78
N GLU A 110 9.38 23.93 6.58
CA GLU A 110 9.59 23.97 8.02
C GLU A 110 9.08 22.66 8.65
N SER A 111 10.02 21.86 9.18
CA SER A 111 9.73 20.53 9.72
C SER A 111 8.76 20.56 10.91
N GLU A 112 8.84 21.58 11.76
CA GLU A 112 7.95 21.74 12.92
C GLU A 112 6.50 21.97 12.48
N SER A 113 6.29 22.82 11.47
CA SER A 113 4.98 23.09 10.88
C SER A 113 4.39 21.84 10.23
N ILE A 114 5.20 21.06 9.51
CA ILE A 114 4.79 19.78 8.91
C ILE A 114 4.37 18.77 9.98
N GLU A 115 5.20 18.57 11.01
CA GLU A 115 4.94 17.60 12.09
C GLU A 115 3.67 17.95 12.88
N ARG A 116 3.43 19.25 13.12
CA ARG A 116 2.21 19.74 13.76
C ARG A 116 0.97 19.40 12.93
N VAL A 117 1.01 19.64 11.62
CA VAL A 117 -0.11 19.35 10.70
C VAL A 117 -0.36 17.84 10.68
N VAL A 118 0.68 17.03 10.48
CA VAL A 118 0.58 15.56 10.49
C VAL A 118 -0.07 15.08 11.80
N THR A 119 0.41 15.56 12.95
CA THR A 119 -0.14 15.17 14.26
C THR A 119 -1.63 15.49 14.39
N MET A 120 -2.06 16.67 13.93
CA MET A 120 -3.46 17.09 14.01
C MET A 120 -4.36 16.24 13.11
N VAL A 121 -3.96 16.06 11.85
CA VAL A 121 -4.73 15.29 10.86
C VAL A 121 -4.81 13.82 11.30
N SER A 122 -3.67 13.23 11.71
CA SER A 122 -3.61 11.85 12.20
C SER A 122 -4.57 11.63 13.37
N ARG A 123 -4.60 12.52 14.37
CA ARG A 123 -5.55 12.39 15.50
C ARG A 123 -7.01 12.34 15.04
N GLN A 124 -7.38 13.18 14.08
CA GLN A 124 -8.74 13.24 13.58
C GLN A 124 -9.09 12.02 12.72
N THR A 125 -8.21 11.62 11.79
CA THR A 125 -8.43 10.44 10.95
C THR A 125 -8.43 9.15 11.76
N SER A 126 -7.58 9.02 12.77
CA SER A 126 -7.55 7.85 13.65
C SER A 126 -8.83 7.72 14.48
N SER A 127 -9.31 8.83 15.06
CA SER A 127 -10.60 8.87 15.78
C SER A 127 -11.78 8.48 14.88
N MET A 128 -11.82 8.98 13.64
CA MET A 128 -12.84 8.62 12.67
C MET A 128 -12.75 7.16 12.26
N THR A 129 -11.54 6.65 11.99
CA THR A 129 -11.28 5.26 11.62
C THR A 129 -11.79 4.30 12.70
N LEU A 130 -11.50 4.57 13.97
CA LEU A 130 -11.95 3.75 15.09
C LEU A 130 -13.48 3.70 15.22
N LYS A 131 -14.17 4.80 14.91
CA LYS A 131 -15.64 4.92 15.03
C LYS A 131 -16.39 4.37 13.82
N GLU A 132 -15.88 4.63 12.62
CA GLU A 132 -16.62 4.40 11.38
C GLU A 132 -16.25 3.10 10.68
N SER A 133 -15.06 2.54 10.95
CA SER A 133 -14.65 1.25 10.37
C SER A 133 -15.62 0.13 10.73
N LYS A 134 -15.92 -0.70 9.72
CA LYS A 134 -16.81 -1.85 9.83
C LYS A 134 -16.03 -3.13 9.59
N GLN A 135 -16.34 -4.16 10.37
CA GLN A 135 -15.98 -5.52 10.00
C GLN A 135 -16.76 -5.91 8.75
N ILE A 136 -16.05 -6.34 7.71
CA ILE A 136 -16.66 -6.75 6.44
C ILE A 136 -16.45 -8.24 6.14
N SER A 137 -15.52 -8.90 6.84
CA SER A 137 -15.30 -10.35 6.72
C SER A 137 -14.70 -10.94 8.00
N SER A 138 -14.79 -12.26 8.14
CA SER A 138 -14.16 -13.06 9.19
C SER A 138 -13.72 -14.40 8.61
N TRP A 139 -12.61 -14.93 9.10
CA TRP A 139 -12.14 -16.27 8.75
C TRP A 139 -11.48 -16.89 9.97
N GLU A 140 -11.84 -18.12 10.30
CA GLU A 140 -11.22 -18.90 11.36
C GLU A 140 -10.35 -19.96 10.72
N ASN A 141 -9.10 -20.03 11.17
CA ASN A 141 -8.18 -21.02 10.66
C ASN A 141 -8.44 -22.37 11.35
N PRO A 142 -8.76 -23.44 10.59
CA PRO A 142 -9.01 -24.75 11.17
C PRO A 142 -7.77 -25.41 11.77
N ASN A 143 -6.55 -24.93 11.43
CA ASN A 143 -5.31 -25.61 11.77
C ASN A 143 -4.54 -24.99 12.94
N ASP A 144 -4.64 -23.67 13.17
CA ASP A 144 -3.91 -22.96 14.23
C ASP A 144 -4.80 -22.27 15.28
N ASN A 145 -6.12 -22.36 15.12
CA ASN A 145 -7.11 -21.81 16.06
C ASN A 145 -7.01 -20.27 16.21
N PHE A 146 -6.67 -19.56 15.14
CA PHE A 146 -6.77 -18.09 15.04
C PHE A 146 -8.04 -17.65 14.32
N ILE A 147 -8.58 -16.50 14.75
CA ILE A 147 -9.61 -15.76 14.01
C ILE A 147 -8.98 -14.54 13.35
N TYR A 148 -9.31 -14.33 12.08
CA TYR A 148 -8.89 -13.21 11.25
C TYR A 148 -10.10 -12.37 10.90
N ILE A 149 -9.96 -11.05 11.00
CA ILE A 149 -11.03 -10.10 10.74
C ILE A 149 -10.54 -9.06 9.74
N LEU A 150 -11.33 -8.86 8.68
CA LEU A 150 -11.15 -7.78 7.73
C LEU A 150 -12.04 -6.61 8.12
N VAL A 151 -11.44 -5.43 8.26
CA VAL A 151 -12.17 -4.17 8.43
C VAL A 151 -12.02 -3.29 7.20
N ALA A 152 -12.99 -2.41 6.99
CA ALA A 152 -12.94 -1.42 5.94
C ALA A 152 -13.53 -0.07 6.37
N ILE A 153 -13.03 1.00 5.73
CA ILE A 153 -13.60 2.36 5.76
C ILE A 153 -13.53 2.99 4.36
N PRO A 154 -14.56 3.72 3.90
CA PRO A 154 -14.51 4.41 2.61
C PRO A 154 -13.36 5.43 2.55
N LYS A 155 -12.57 5.43 1.47
CA LYS A 155 -11.48 6.40 1.28
C LYS A 155 -12.00 7.84 1.25
N ALA A 156 -13.15 8.06 0.61
CA ALA A 156 -13.77 9.39 0.52
C ALA A 156 -14.00 10.06 1.89
N ASN A 157 -14.33 9.29 2.94
CA ASN A 157 -14.50 9.85 4.28
C ASN A 157 -13.16 10.38 4.82
N ILE A 158 -12.11 9.56 4.70
CA ILE A 158 -10.74 9.88 5.14
C ILE A 158 -10.18 11.05 4.33
N GLU A 159 -10.21 10.98 3.01
CA GLU A 159 -9.67 12.01 2.10
C GLU A 159 -10.32 13.38 2.32
N LYS A 160 -11.64 13.42 2.52
CA LYS A 160 -12.35 14.65 2.85
C LYS A 160 -11.81 15.26 4.15
N THR A 161 -11.61 14.45 5.18
CA THR A 161 -11.04 14.89 6.45
C THR A 161 -9.62 15.38 6.28
N ILE A 162 -8.75 14.62 5.59
CA ILE A 162 -7.37 15.02 5.30
C ILE A 162 -7.34 16.39 4.65
N ASN A 163 -8.05 16.57 3.53
CA ASN A 163 -8.06 17.84 2.80
C ASN A 163 -8.56 19.00 3.67
N SER A 164 -9.63 18.77 4.45
CA SER A 164 -10.20 19.82 5.31
C SER A 164 -9.27 20.22 6.47
N GLU A 165 -8.59 19.25 7.08
CA GLU A 165 -7.72 19.50 8.24
C GLU A 165 -6.37 20.06 7.80
N VAL A 166 -5.84 19.62 6.65
CA VAL A 166 -4.66 20.23 6.02
C VAL A 166 -4.92 21.69 5.70
N GLN A 167 -6.05 22.01 5.04
CA GLN A 167 -6.38 23.41 4.71
C GLN A 167 -6.50 24.27 5.98
N LYS A 168 -7.21 23.80 7.01
CA LYS A 168 -7.31 24.53 8.29
C LYS A 168 -5.96 24.77 8.94
N ALA A 169 -5.08 23.78 8.90
CA ALA A 169 -3.76 23.89 9.49
C ALA A 169 -2.91 24.94 8.73
N LEU A 170 -3.00 24.99 7.41
CA LEU A 170 -2.33 26.00 6.58
C LEU A 170 -2.88 27.42 6.83
N ASP A 171 -4.20 27.58 6.87
CA ASP A 171 -4.85 28.87 7.19
C ASP A 171 -4.43 29.41 8.57
N SER A 172 -3.96 28.53 9.46
CA SER A 172 -3.43 28.90 10.77
C SER A 172 -1.95 29.30 10.74
N LEU A 173 -1.18 28.80 9.77
CA LEU A 173 0.23 29.15 9.56
C LEU A 173 0.37 30.50 8.85
N ASP A 174 -0.52 30.82 7.89
CA ASP A 174 -0.51 32.11 7.16
C ASP A 174 -0.89 33.33 8.04
N LYS A 175 -1.34 33.10 9.28
CA LYS A 175 -1.76 34.15 10.23
C LYS A 175 -0.67 34.51 11.26
N ILE A 176 0.51 33.91 11.16
CA ILE A 176 1.69 34.16 12.00
C ILE A 176 2.71 34.93 11.15
#